data_AF-A0A159Z0D1-F1
#
_entry.id   AF-A0A159Z0D1-F1
#
_cell.length_a   1.000
_cell.length_b   1.000
_cell.length_c   1.000
_cell.angle_alpha   90.00
_cell.angle_beta   90.00
_cell.angle_gamma   90.00
#
_symmetry.space_group_name_H-M   'P 1'
#
loop_
_entity.id
_entity.type
_entity.pdbx_description
1 polymer ?
#
loop_
_entity_poly.entity_id
_entity_poly.type
_entity_poly.pdbx_seq_one_letter_code
_entity_poly.pdbx_strand_id
1 'polypeptide(L)'
;MKILLIADDLTGALDSSAAFAARGLRVVCALAPGVVQGAVRQDPDVLAVTTNSREINEDQAAARVGQVLEALGSTPEWRGAILFKKIDSRLKGHVSVEVAQLARLRPGLMACPAIPRLGRVVKDGALAGMGVEAPIPVAERLGLAPAQVIDAQDDAGIDAALCGVALADTLFVGAAGLAEALARRLVPDAPGPQPVPLHAPHSSPSARAIRSRWRSLPRWIRLPRRTVQCQTPPAGNSAPCR
;
A
#
# COMPACT_ATOMS: atom_id res chain seq x y z
N MET A 1 13.11 -5.33 13.37
CA MET A 1 12.26 -6.18 12.50
C MET A 1 12.04 -5.43 11.20
N LYS A 2 12.07 -6.10 10.03
CA LYS A 2 11.89 -5.45 8.72
C LYS A 2 10.64 -5.99 8.03
N ILE A 3 9.91 -5.12 7.33
CA ILE A 3 8.70 -5.47 6.59
C ILE A 3 8.82 -4.90 5.17
N LEU A 4 8.78 -5.78 4.17
CA LEU A 4 8.73 -5.38 2.77
C LEU A 4 7.28 -5.44 2.29
N LEU A 5 6.71 -4.27 2.01
CA LEU A 5 5.36 -4.13 1.47
C LEU A 5 5.45 -3.76 -0.01
N ILE A 6 5.04 -4.66 -0.90
CA ILE A 6 5.02 -4.41 -2.34
C ILE A 6 3.58 -4.19 -2.79
N ALA A 7 3.30 -3.08 -3.46
CA ALA A 7 1.98 -2.74 -4.00
C ALA A 7 2.05 -2.49 -5.51
N ASP A 8 0.98 -2.82 -6.23
CA ASP A 8 0.86 -2.56 -7.67
C ASP A 8 0.69 -1.07 -7.99
N ASP A 9 0.17 -0.27 -7.04
CA ASP A 9 0.02 1.18 -7.16
C ASP A 9 0.47 1.94 -5.89
N LEU A 10 0.63 3.25 -6.05
CA LEU A 10 1.04 4.13 -4.95
C LEU A 10 -0.05 4.26 -3.87
N THR A 11 -1.31 4.32 -4.26
CA THR A 11 -2.43 4.50 -3.32
C THR A 11 -2.51 3.32 -2.34
N GLY A 12 -2.41 2.10 -2.85
CA GLY A 12 -2.39 0.88 -2.05
C GLY A 12 -1.16 0.77 -1.18
N ALA A 13 0.03 1.16 -1.68
CA ALA A 13 1.24 1.23 -0.87
C ALA A 13 1.06 2.12 0.37
N LEU A 14 0.55 3.34 0.15
CA LEU A 14 0.33 4.32 1.22
C LEU A 14 -0.79 3.89 2.18
N ASP A 15 -1.91 3.41 1.67
CA ASP A 15 -3.06 2.96 2.46
C ASP A 15 -2.68 1.84 3.45
N SER A 16 -1.94 0.82 2.99
CA SER A 16 -1.54 -0.29 3.85
C SER A 16 -0.32 0.03 4.73
N SER A 17 0.62 0.85 4.24
CA SER A 17 1.76 1.26 5.07
C SER A 17 1.36 2.19 6.22
N ALA A 18 0.28 2.97 6.06
CA ALA A 18 -0.28 3.81 7.12
C ALA A 18 -0.68 3.00 8.37
N ALA A 19 -1.10 1.75 8.22
CA ALA A 19 -1.42 0.87 9.35
C ALA A 19 -0.20 0.62 10.25
N PHE A 20 0.99 0.45 9.66
CA PHE A 20 2.23 0.26 10.40
C PHE A 20 2.72 1.57 11.01
N ALA A 21 2.65 2.68 10.27
CA ALA A 21 3.00 4.01 10.77
C ALA A 21 2.13 4.42 11.98
N ALA A 22 0.82 4.14 11.92
CA ALA A 22 -0.12 4.42 13.01
C ALA A 22 0.22 3.67 14.30
N ARG A 23 1.07 2.63 14.23
CA ARG A 23 1.57 1.87 15.37
C ARG A 23 3.02 2.20 15.75
N GLY A 24 3.54 3.31 15.23
CA GLY A 24 4.87 3.83 15.57
C GLY A 24 6.03 3.23 14.78
N LEU A 25 5.78 2.36 13.79
CA LEU A 25 6.84 1.84 12.92
C LEU A 25 7.28 2.91 11.91
N ARG A 26 8.58 3.00 11.67
CA ARG A 26 9.12 3.93 10.69
C ARG A 26 8.93 3.41 9.27
N VAL A 27 8.09 4.09 8.51
CA VAL A 27 7.75 3.74 7.12
C VAL A 27 8.50 4.63 6.16
N VAL A 28 9.10 4.04 5.11
CA VAL A 28 9.56 4.76 3.93
C VAL A 28 8.90 4.14 2.70
N CYS A 29 8.34 4.97 1.83
CA CYS A 29 7.72 4.54 0.58
C CYS A 29 8.63 4.85 -0.62
N ALA A 30 9.17 3.82 -1.26
CA ALA A 30 9.87 3.90 -2.54
C ALA A 30 8.86 4.02 -3.69
N LEU A 31 8.97 5.09 -4.48
CA LEU A 31 8.03 5.41 -5.57
C LEU A 31 8.27 4.62 -6.86
N ALA A 32 9.36 3.86 -6.94
CA ALA A 32 9.69 2.96 -8.03
C ALA A 32 10.75 1.94 -7.60
N PRO A 33 10.90 0.79 -8.29
CA PRO A 33 11.96 -0.17 -8.02
C PRO A 33 13.37 0.44 -8.03
N GLY A 34 13.64 1.38 -8.94
CA GLY A 34 14.95 2.02 -9.10
C GLY A 34 15.42 2.87 -7.91
N VAL A 35 14.53 3.23 -6.96
CA VAL A 35 14.90 4.03 -5.77
C VAL A 35 14.90 3.20 -4.48
N VAL A 36 14.69 1.89 -4.56
CA VAL A 36 14.64 0.97 -3.40
C VAL A 36 15.90 1.09 -2.55
N GLN A 37 17.07 1.06 -3.16
CA GLN A 37 18.36 1.20 -2.45
C GLN A 37 18.49 2.51 -1.67
N GLY A 38 17.98 3.62 -2.21
CA GLY A 38 17.94 4.91 -1.51
C GLY A 38 16.98 4.90 -0.31
N ALA A 39 15.85 4.21 -0.43
CA ALA A 39 14.90 4.04 0.67
C ALA A 39 15.43 3.10 1.76
N VAL A 40 16.12 2.02 1.38
CA VAL A 40 16.80 1.09 2.30
C VAL A 40 17.84 1.81 3.15
N ARG A 41 18.65 2.68 2.57
CA ARG A 41 19.67 3.47 3.30
C ARG A 41 19.08 4.39 4.37
N GLN A 42 17.80 4.70 4.28
CA GLN A 42 17.13 5.43 5.35
C GLN A 42 16.91 4.56 6.58
N ASP A 43 17.05 3.22 6.50
CA ASP A 43 16.88 2.21 7.56
C ASP A 43 15.44 2.00 8.11
N PRO A 44 14.38 2.06 7.29
CA PRO A 44 13.00 1.98 7.80
C PRO A 44 12.69 0.62 8.45
N ASP A 45 11.70 0.57 9.35
CA ASP A 45 11.11 -0.69 9.82
C ASP A 45 10.25 -1.30 8.70
N VAL A 46 9.54 -0.45 7.95
CA VAL A 46 8.69 -0.85 6.81
C VAL A 46 9.15 -0.13 5.55
N LEU A 47 9.56 -0.91 4.57
CA LEU A 47 9.80 -0.42 3.22
C LEU A 47 8.57 -0.75 2.37
N ALA A 48 7.78 0.27 2.07
CA ALA A 48 6.73 0.17 1.08
C ALA A 48 7.30 0.47 -0.31
N VAL A 49 6.98 -0.35 -1.31
CA VAL A 49 7.43 -0.16 -2.69
C VAL A 49 6.24 -0.24 -3.61
N THR A 50 6.02 0.80 -4.40
CA THR A 50 5.08 0.71 -5.53
C THR A 50 5.82 0.23 -6.77
N THR A 51 5.28 -0.80 -7.42
CA THR A 51 5.75 -1.28 -8.72
C THR A 51 5.07 -0.53 -9.86
N ASN A 52 4.05 0.29 -9.61
CA ASN A 52 3.24 0.98 -10.64
C ASN A 52 2.87 0.05 -11.82
N SER A 53 2.50 -1.19 -11.49
CA SER A 53 2.35 -2.31 -12.43
C SER A 53 0.92 -2.58 -12.87
N ARG A 54 -0.03 -1.76 -12.45
CA ARG A 54 -1.45 -1.97 -12.75
C ARG A 54 -1.82 -1.85 -14.23
N GLU A 55 -1.14 -0.99 -14.99
CA GLU A 55 -1.46 -0.67 -16.40
C GLU A 55 -0.40 -1.18 -17.39
N ILE A 56 0.54 -2.00 -16.93
CA ILE A 56 1.58 -2.62 -17.76
C ILE A 56 1.30 -4.10 -17.95
N ASN A 57 2.03 -4.79 -18.83
CA ASN A 57 1.80 -6.23 -19.04
C ASN A 57 2.38 -7.12 -17.92
N GLU A 58 2.02 -8.40 -17.94
CA GLU A 58 2.41 -9.40 -16.94
C GLU A 58 3.92 -9.56 -16.78
N ASP A 59 4.65 -9.65 -17.89
CA ASP A 59 6.11 -9.80 -17.88
C ASP A 59 6.79 -8.59 -17.25
N GLN A 60 6.30 -7.39 -17.55
CA GLN A 60 6.80 -6.15 -16.97
C GLN A 60 6.44 -6.05 -15.48
N ALA A 61 5.27 -6.52 -15.07
CA ALA A 61 4.88 -6.57 -13.66
C ALA A 61 5.81 -7.51 -12.87
N ALA A 62 6.06 -8.72 -13.40
CA ALA A 62 7.00 -9.68 -12.83
C ALA A 62 8.42 -9.10 -12.73
N ALA A 63 8.91 -8.48 -13.81
CA ALA A 63 10.23 -7.88 -13.86
C ALA A 63 10.40 -6.77 -12.83
N ARG A 64 9.37 -5.93 -12.61
CA ARG A 64 9.42 -4.88 -11.57
C ARG A 64 9.48 -5.45 -10.16
N VAL A 65 8.77 -6.53 -9.87
CA VAL A 65 8.94 -7.25 -8.59
C VAL A 65 10.35 -7.81 -8.48
N GLY A 66 10.87 -8.44 -9.54
CA GLY A 66 12.24 -8.93 -9.61
C GLY A 66 13.28 -7.85 -9.31
N GLN A 67 13.14 -6.65 -9.89
CA GLN A 67 14.02 -5.50 -9.62
C GLN A 67 14.02 -5.07 -8.15
N VAL A 68 12.85 -5.11 -7.48
CA VAL A 68 12.78 -4.81 -6.04
C VAL A 68 13.56 -5.86 -5.24
N LEU A 69 13.39 -7.13 -5.56
CA LEU A 69 14.06 -8.23 -4.87
C LEU A 69 15.57 -8.22 -5.11
N GLU A 70 16.00 -7.99 -6.35
CA GLU A 70 17.41 -7.84 -6.71
C GLU A 70 18.04 -6.67 -5.98
N ALA A 71 17.35 -5.51 -5.94
CA ALA A 71 17.80 -4.36 -5.18
C ALA A 71 17.97 -4.70 -3.70
N LEU A 72 17.15 -5.56 -3.11
CA LEU A 72 17.30 -5.98 -1.70
C LEU A 72 18.32 -7.11 -1.50
N GLY A 73 18.74 -7.78 -2.58
CA GLY A 73 19.63 -8.94 -2.53
C GLY A 73 21.00 -8.65 -1.91
N SER A 74 21.47 -7.40 -1.98
CA SER A 74 22.72 -6.94 -1.38
C SER A 74 22.60 -6.49 0.08
N THR A 75 21.40 -6.58 0.67
CA THR A 75 21.11 -6.00 1.99
C THR A 75 20.62 -7.09 2.96
N PRO A 76 21.53 -7.72 3.75
CA PRO A 76 21.24 -8.91 4.54
C PRO A 76 20.03 -8.78 5.49
N GLU A 77 19.84 -7.62 6.10
CA GLU A 77 18.76 -7.35 7.04
C GLU A 77 17.37 -7.43 6.42
N TRP A 78 17.25 -7.33 5.09
CA TRP A 78 15.98 -7.45 4.36
C TRP A 78 15.69 -8.87 3.86
N ARG A 79 16.65 -9.81 3.93
CA ARG A 79 16.43 -11.21 3.51
C ARG A 79 15.36 -11.90 4.36
N GLY A 80 15.37 -11.64 5.67
CA GLY A 80 14.39 -12.13 6.64
C GLY A 80 13.19 -11.20 6.85
N ALA A 81 12.99 -10.20 5.98
CA ALA A 81 11.85 -9.29 6.13
C ALA A 81 10.52 -10.03 5.99
N ILE A 82 9.51 -9.59 6.74
CA ILE A 82 8.14 -10.05 6.54
C ILE A 82 7.68 -9.54 5.16
N LEU A 83 7.20 -10.45 4.31
CA LEU A 83 6.76 -10.10 2.96
C LEU A 83 5.26 -9.86 2.94
N PHE A 84 4.87 -8.67 2.48
CA PHE A 84 3.47 -8.31 2.29
C PHE A 84 3.25 -7.88 0.85
N LYS A 85 2.45 -8.64 0.10
CA LYS A 85 1.94 -8.24 -1.20
C LYS A 85 0.60 -7.55 -1.02
N LYS A 86 0.60 -6.23 -1.21
CA LYS A 86 -0.63 -5.44 -1.28
C LYS A 86 -1.32 -5.66 -2.63
N ILE A 87 -2.60 -6.02 -2.55
CA ILE A 87 -3.49 -6.25 -3.69
C ILE A 87 -4.65 -5.25 -3.69
N ASP A 88 -5.19 -4.92 -4.87
CA ASP A 88 -6.41 -4.12 -4.94
C ASP A 88 -7.57 -4.83 -4.24
N SER A 89 -8.40 -4.07 -3.55
CA SER A 89 -9.59 -4.60 -2.86
C SER A 89 -10.62 -5.21 -3.80
N ARG A 90 -10.50 -5.03 -5.12
CA ARG A 90 -11.35 -5.69 -6.13
C ARG A 90 -10.55 -6.61 -7.04
N LEU A 91 -9.33 -6.98 -6.64
CA LEU A 91 -8.47 -7.93 -7.35
C LEU A 91 -8.24 -7.56 -8.83
N LYS A 92 -8.00 -6.28 -9.12
CA LYS A 92 -7.62 -5.80 -10.46
C LYS A 92 -6.10 -5.89 -10.67
N GLY A 93 -5.67 -6.04 -11.92
CA GLY A 93 -4.24 -6.10 -12.30
C GLY A 93 -3.66 -7.52 -12.39
N HIS A 94 -2.35 -7.59 -12.57
CA HIS A 94 -1.55 -8.81 -12.82
C HIS A 94 -1.08 -9.49 -11.53
N VAL A 95 -1.99 -9.56 -10.55
CA VAL A 95 -1.66 -9.92 -9.17
C VAL A 95 -1.12 -11.35 -9.06
N SER A 96 -1.65 -12.29 -9.83
CA SER A 96 -1.22 -13.70 -9.80
C SER A 96 0.27 -13.84 -10.13
N VAL A 97 0.75 -13.14 -11.17
CA VAL A 97 2.15 -13.19 -11.60
C VAL A 97 3.07 -12.55 -10.57
N GLU A 98 2.67 -11.43 -9.98
CA GLU A 98 3.44 -10.77 -8.93
C GLU A 98 3.51 -11.62 -7.64
N VAL A 99 2.39 -12.24 -7.26
CA VAL A 99 2.34 -13.18 -6.12
C VAL A 99 3.23 -14.39 -6.39
N ALA A 100 3.21 -14.94 -7.60
CA ALA A 100 4.04 -16.09 -7.98
C ALA A 100 5.55 -15.80 -7.86
N GLN A 101 6.00 -14.56 -8.13
CA GLN A 101 7.40 -14.17 -7.91
C GLN A 101 7.76 -14.19 -6.43
N LEU A 102 6.89 -13.66 -5.57
CA LEU A 102 7.13 -13.55 -4.12
C LEU A 102 6.95 -14.89 -3.40
N ALA A 103 6.02 -15.73 -3.85
CA ALA A 103 5.72 -17.02 -3.23
C ALA A 103 6.92 -17.97 -3.25
N ARG A 104 7.86 -17.80 -4.19
CA ARG A 104 9.11 -18.57 -4.26
C ARG A 104 10.07 -18.29 -3.10
N LEU A 105 9.88 -17.18 -2.39
CA LEU A 105 10.76 -16.73 -1.32
C LEU A 105 10.36 -17.27 0.06
N ARG A 106 9.17 -17.86 0.18
CA ARG A 106 8.58 -18.25 1.47
C ARG A 106 7.89 -19.61 1.34
N PRO A 107 8.05 -20.52 2.30
CA PRO A 107 7.36 -21.81 2.27
C PRO A 107 5.84 -21.68 2.50
N GLY A 108 5.40 -20.64 3.22
CA GLY A 108 4.00 -20.36 3.50
C GLY A 108 3.43 -19.19 2.69
N LEU A 109 2.13 -19.22 2.45
CA LEU A 109 1.38 -18.13 1.85
C LEU A 109 -0.01 -18.05 2.49
N MET A 110 -0.40 -16.85 2.90
CA MET A 110 -1.71 -16.54 3.45
C MET A 110 -2.33 -15.37 2.71
N ALA A 111 -3.51 -15.57 2.14
CA ALA A 111 -4.25 -14.55 1.40
C ALA A 111 -5.53 -14.14 2.12
N CYS A 112 -5.70 -12.84 2.37
CA CYS A 112 -6.94 -12.28 2.92
C CYS A 112 -7.18 -10.86 2.37
N PRO A 113 -8.02 -10.70 1.32
CA PRO A 113 -8.39 -9.39 0.79
C PRO A 113 -9.46 -8.64 1.60
N ALA A 114 -9.94 -9.17 2.74
CA ALA A 114 -10.99 -8.55 3.54
C ALA A 114 -10.60 -7.14 4.02
N ILE A 115 -11.59 -6.23 4.04
CA ILE A 115 -11.49 -4.90 4.66
C ILE A 115 -12.80 -4.65 5.42
N PRO A 116 -12.95 -5.20 6.64
CA PRO A 116 -14.20 -5.17 7.38
C PRO A 116 -14.76 -3.77 7.59
N ARG A 117 -13.91 -2.79 7.95
CA ARG A 117 -14.32 -1.38 8.11
C ARG A 117 -14.93 -0.72 6.87
N LEU A 118 -14.71 -1.30 5.69
CA LEU A 118 -15.30 -0.83 4.43
C LEU A 118 -16.44 -1.75 3.94
N GLY A 119 -16.86 -2.73 4.75
CA GLY A 119 -17.89 -3.70 4.40
C GLY A 119 -17.46 -4.69 3.32
N ARG A 120 -16.16 -5.04 3.25
CA ARG A 120 -15.65 -6.12 2.39
C ARG A 120 -15.21 -7.30 3.24
N VAL A 121 -15.72 -8.48 2.93
CA VAL A 121 -15.48 -9.72 3.69
C VAL A 121 -15.10 -10.85 2.75
N VAL A 122 -14.39 -11.85 3.27
CA VAL A 122 -14.13 -13.10 2.55
C VAL A 122 -14.94 -14.20 3.23
N LYS A 123 -15.78 -14.86 2.44
CA LYS A 123 -16.65 -15.95 2.89
C LYS A 123 -16.67 -17.03 1.82
N ASP A 124 -16.52 -18.28 2.24
CA ASP A 124 -16.46 -19.45 1.38
C ASP A 124 -15.38 -19.30 0.29
N GLY A 125 -14.23 -18.70 0.64
CA GLY A 125 -13.12 -18.42 -0.28
C GLY A 125 -13.37 -17.30 -1.30
N ALA A 126 -14.51 -16.61 -1.22
CA ALA A 126 -14.90 -15.54 -2.13
C ALA A 126 -14.98 -14.18 -1.42
N LEU A 127 -14.45 -13.14 -2.07
CA LEU A 127 -14.57 -11.77 -1.61
C LEU A 127 -15.96 -11.22 -1.98
N ALA A 128 -16.68 -10.69 -1.00
CA ALA A 128 -18.00 -10.08 -1.18
C ALA A 128 -18.16 -8.77 -0.39
N GLY A 129 -19.22 -8.03 -0.68
CA GLY A 129 -19.63 -6.83 0.07
C GLY A 129 -19.58 -5.54 -0.74
N MET A 130 -19.35 -4.42 -0.07
CA MET A 130 -19.55 -3.08 -0.65
C MET A 130 -18.73 -2.84 -1.92
N GLY A 131 -19.40 -2.52 -3.03
CA GLY A 131 -18.76 -2.21 -4.32
C GLY A 131 -18.14 -3.41 -5.05
N VAL A 132 -18.49 -4.63 -4.65
CA VAL A 132 -18.24 -5.89 -5.36
C VAL A 132 -19.59 -6.37 -5.90
N GLU A 133 -19.76 -6.37 -7.22
CA GLU A 133 -21.06 -6.67 -7.86
C GLU A 133 -21.46 -8.15 -7.71
N ALA A 134 -20.48 -9.05 -7.82
CA ALA A 134 -20.64 -10.48 -7.61
C ALA A 134 -19.45 -11.01 -6.80
N PRO A 135 -19.64 -12.02 -5.92
CA PRO A 135 -18.54 -12.61 -5.16
C PRO A 135 -17.37 -13.02 -6.06
N ILE A 136 -16.16 -12.65 -5.68
CA ILE A 136 -14.95 -12.91 -6.46
C ILE A 136 -14.19 -14.08 -5.82
N PRO A 137 -14.07 -15.25 -6.49
CA PRO A 137 -13.26 -16.37 -6.00
C PRO A 137 -11.79 -15.94 -5.86
N VAL A 138 -11.31 -15.84 -4.62
CA VAL A 138 -10.00 -15.25 -4.33
C VAL A 138 -8.88 -16.16 -4.81
N ALA A 139 -9.00 -17.47 -4.56
CA ALA A 139 -8.00 -18.47 -4.91
C ALA A 139 -7.74 -18.48 -6.43
N GLU A 140 -8.79 -18.60 -7.23
CA GLU A 140 -8.71 -18.58 -8.69
C GLU A 140 -8.09 -17.28 -9.20
N ARG A 141 -8.54 -16.14 -8.67
CA ARG A 141 -8.09 -14.83 -9.15
C ARG A 141 -6.62 -14.55 -8.86
N LEU A 142 -6.09 -15.12 -7.77
CA LEU A 142 -4.70 -15.01 -7.34
C LEU A 142 -3.81 -16.16 -7.82
N GLY A 143 -4.39 -17.22 -8.40
CA GLY A 143 -3.65 -18.44 -8.77
C GLY A 143 -3.14 -19.22 -7.56
N LEU A 144 -3.95 -19.32 -6.51
CA LEU A 144 -3.62 -19.95 -5.23
C LEU A 144 -4.45 -21.21 -4.99
N ALA A 145 -3.98 -22.06 -4.07
CA ALA A 145 -4.79 -23.14 -3.53
C ALA A 145 -5.88 -22.57 -2.58
N PRO A 146 -7.09 -23.16 -2.54
CA PRO A 146 -8.17 -22.70 -1.65
C PRO A 146 -7.75 -22.61 -0.17
N ALA A 147 -6.93 -23.55 0.31
CA ALA A 147 -6.45 -23.57 1.69
C ALA A 147 -5.53 -22.37 2.07
N GLN A 148 -5.03 -21.63 1.08
CA GLN A 148 -4.23 -20.43 1.30
C GLN A 148 -5.09 -19.18 1.45
N VAL A 149 -6.39 -19.25 1.12
CA VAL A 149 -7.33 -18.15 1.28
C VAL A 149 -8.00 -18.25 2.64
N ILE A 150 -7.95 -17.15 3.38
CA ILE A 150 -8.51 -17.05 4.71
C ILE A 150 -9.82 -16.28 4.65
N ASP A 151 -10.87 -16.94 5.11
CA ASP A 151 -12.17 -16.33 5.33
C ASP A 151 -12.11 -15.42 6.56
N ALA A 152 -12.65 -14.22 6.41
CA ALA A 152 -12.75 -13.24 7.50
C ALA A 152 -13.88 -12.26 7.22
N GLN A 153 -14.73 -12.07 8.22
CA GLN A 153 -15.89 -11.17 8.16
C GLN A 153 -15.70 -9.90 9.01
N ASP A 154 -14.80 -9.96 9.99
CA ASP A 154 -14.46 -8.86 10.88
C ASP A 154 -12.94 -8.85 11.17
N ASP A 155 -12.48 -7.78 11.83
CA ASP A 155 -11.07 -7.60 12.15
C ASP A 155 -10.56 -8.68 13.12
N ALA A 156 -11.43 -9.15 14.04
CA ALA A 156 -11.13 -10.21 14.98
C ALA A 156 -10.86 -11.56 14.29
N GLY A 157 -11.61 -11.86 13.21
CA GLY A 157 -11.39 -13.04 12.39
C GLY A 157 -10.04 -13.02 11.67
N ILE A 158 -9.63 -11.85 11.16
CA ILE A 158 -8.30 -11.69 10.56
C ILE A 158 -7.21 -11.86 11.64
N ASP A 159 -7.40 -11.26 12.81
CA ASP A 159 -6.45 -11.35 13.93
C ASP A 159 -6.29 -12.79 14.42
N ALA A 160 -7.41 -13.52 14.57
CA ALA A 160 -7.42 -14.93 14.96
C ALA A 160 -6.71 -15.81 13.92
N ALA A 161 -6.96 -15.58 12.63
CA ALA A 161 -6.30 -16.34 11.56
C ALA A 161 -4.79 -16.07 11.45
N LEU A 162 -4.34 -14.88 11.89
CA LEU A 162 -2.92 -14.60 12.02
C LEU A 162 -2.30 -15.29 13.26
N CYS A 163 -3.08 -15.69 14.26
CA CYS A 163 -2.53 -16.31 15.47
C CYS A 163 -1.78 -17.62 15.12
N GLY A 164 -0.53 -17.76 15.59
CA GLY A 164 0.30 -18.94 15.34
C GLY A 164 0.97 -19.01 13.97
N VAL A 165 0.68 -18.10 13.03
CA VAL A 165 1.36 -18.06 11.72
C VAL A 165 2.83 -17.64 11.87
N ALA A 166 3.76 -18.38 11.27
CA ALA A 166 5.18 -18.04 11.23
C ALA A 166 5.43 -16.85 10.29
N LEU A 167 5.56 -15.63 10.86
CA LEU A 167 5.60 -14.38 10.09
C LEU A 167 6.78 -14.28 9.13
N ALA A 168 7.96 -14.76 9.52
CA ALA A 168 9.15 -14.70 8.68
C ALA A 168 9.09 -15.67 7.49
N ASP A 169 8.30 -16.73 7.60
CA ASP A 169 8.21 -17.84 6.63
C ASP A 169 6.95 -17.78 5.77
N THR A 170 6.13 -16.73 5.93
CA THR A 170 4.86 -16.58 5.23
C THR A 170 4.86 -15.34 4.35
N LEU A 171 4.45 -15.50 3.09
CA LEU A 171 4.02 -14.38 2.25
C LEU A 171 2.58 -14.01 2.61
N PHE A 172 2.37 -12.77 3.04
CA PHE A 172 1.04 -12.22 3.27
C PHE A 172 0.55 -11.55 2.00
N VAL A 173 -0.64 -11.94 1.50
CA VAL A 173 -1.25 -11.35 0.31
C VAL A 173 -2.60 -10.76 0.71
N GLY A 174 -2.74 -9.43 0.70
CA GLY A 174 -3.96 -8.85 1.23
C GLY A 174 -4.15 -7.38 0.95
N ALA A 175 -5.30 -6.88 1.40
CA ALA A 175 -5.65 -5.48 1.34
C ALA A 175 -5.38 -4.79 2.69
N ALA A 176 -6.01 -3.63 2.92
CA ALA A 176 -5.78 -2.85 4.14
C ALA A 176 -6.12 -3.61 5.43
N GLY A 177 -7.17 -4.44 5.45
CA GLY A 177 -7.56 -5.19 6.64
C GLY A 177 -6.48 -6.14 7.13
N LEU A 178 -5.83 -6.87 6.23
CA LEU A 178 -4.71 -7.75 6.59
C LEU A 178 -3.47 -6.96 7.03
N ALA A 179 -3.19 -5.80 6.43
CA ALA A 179 -2.09 -4.94 6.87
C ALA A 179 -2.33 -4.38 8.28
N GLU A 180 -3.56 -3.96 8.58
CA GLU A 180 -3.99 -3.49 9.89
C GLU A 180 -3.88 -4.60 10.95
N ALA A 181 -4.33 -5.81 10.64
CA ALA A 181 -4.20 -6.98 11.50
C ALA A 181 -2.74 -7.38 11.75
N LEU A 182 -1.92 -7.38 10.70
CA LEU A 182 -0.49 -7.66 10.83
C LEU A 182 0.20 -6.59 11.69
N ALA A 183 -0.11 -5.31 11.50
CA ALA A 183 0.41 -4.23 12.34
C ALA A 183 0.01 -4.42 13.81
N ARG A 184 -1.28 -4.75 14.09
CA ARG A 184 -1.75 -5.07 15.46
C ARG A 184 -0.96 -6.20 16.09
N ARG A 185 -0.72 -7.29 15.36
CA ARG A 185 0.06 -8.44 15.85
C ARG A 185 1.52 -8.08 16.14
N LEU A 186 2.12 -7.24 15.30
CA LEU A 186 3.53 -6.88 15.42
C LEU A 186 3.81 -5.88 16.54
N VAL A 187 2.86 -4.98 16.79
CA VAL A 187 2.96 -3.95 17.84
C VAL A 187 1.64 -3.91 18.63
N PRO A 188 1.37 -4.91 19.49
CA PRO A 188 0.09 -5.00 20.21
C PRO A 188 -0.14 -3.76 21.09
N ASP A 189 0.90 -3.32 21.82
CA ASP A 189 0.85 -2.23 22.78
C ASP A 189 1.19 -0.86 22.18
N ALA A 190 0.84 -0.64 20.91
CA ALA A 190 1.13 0.62 20.25
C ALA A 190 0.48 1.79 21.03
N PRO A 191 1.24 2.88 21.32
CA PRO A 191 0.62 4.09 21.83
C PRO A 191 -0.45 4.53 20.81
N GLY A 192 -1.61 4.98 21.30
CA GLY A 192 -2.69 5.48 20.44
C GLY A 192 -2.15 6.50 19.44
N PRO A 193 -2.83 6.69 18.28
CA PRO A 193 -2.30 7.47 17.16
C PRO A 193 -1.76 8.81 17.65
N GLN A 194 -0.44 8.95 17.64
CA GLN A 194 0.21 10.18 18.05
C GLN A 194 0.03 11.19 16.91
N PRO A 195 -0.52 12.39 17.19
CA PRO A 195 -0.55 13.44 16.19
C PRO A 195 0.88 13.74 15.76
N VAL A 196 1.24 13.36 14.53
CA VAL A 196 2.48 13.86 13.93
C VAL A 196 2.25 15.36 13.70
N PRO A 197 3.08 16.25 14.25
CA PRO A 197 3.00 17.66 13.91
C PRO A 197 3.18 17.78 12.40
N LEU A 198 2.10 18.09 11.69
CA LEU A 198 2.21 18.46 10.29
C LEU A 198 3.00 19.78 10.29
N HIS A 199 4.26 19.73 9.88
CA HIS A 199 4.96 20.96 9.52
C HIS A 199 4.10 21.67 8.50
N ALA A 200 3.82 22.96 8.75
CA ALA A 200 3.08 23.78 7.81
C ALA A 200 3.69 23.56 6.42
N PRO A 201 2.88 23.33 5.38
CA PRO A 201 3.43 23.17 4.04
C PRO A 201 4.34 24.37 3.78
N HIS A 202 5.52 24.12 3.21
CA HIS A 202 6.35 25.20 2.68
C HIS A 202 5.44 26.14 1.89
N SER A 203 5.65 27.46 2.02
CA SER A 203 4.83 28.54 1.45
C SER A 203 4.75 28.56 -0.10
N SER A 204 5.05 27.43 -0.73
CA SER A 204 4.89 27.12 -2.14
C SER A 204 3.41 26.85 -2.48
N PRO A 205 2.95 27.18 -3.70
CA PRO A 205 1.58 26.89 -4.12
C PRO A 205 1.26 25.39 -4.03
N SER A 206 0.29 25.02 -3.21
CA SER A 206 -0.21 23.65 -3.12
C SER A 206 -1.07 23.33 -4.37
N ALA A 207 -0.55 22.50 -5.27
CA ALA A 207 -1.30 22.00 -6.41
C ALA A 207 -2.06 20.71 -6.05
N ARG A 208 -3.36 20.69 -6.28
CA ARG A 208 -4.20 19.49 -6.08
C ARG A 208 -4.58 18.91 -7.44
N ALA A 209 -3.90 17.85 -7.86
CA ALA A 209 -4.24 17.11 -9.07
C ALA A 209 -5.18 15.95 -8.73
N ILE A 210 -6.41 15.99 -9.24
CA ILE A 210 -7.38 14.89 -9.10
C ILE A 210 -7.62 14.33 -10.51
N ARG A 211 -7.03 13.16 -10.79
CA ARG A 211 -7.38 12.34 -11.95
C ARG A 211 -7.94 11.03 -11.43
N SER A 212 -9.27 10.95 -11.33
CA SER A 212 -9.96 9.76 -10.82
C SER A 212 -11.13 9.44 -11.75
N ARG A 213 -11.25 8.19 -12.22
CA ARG A 213 -12.41 7.69 -12.98
C ARG A 213 -13.56 7.20 -12.08
N TRP A 214 -13.52 7.49 -10.77
CA TRP A 214 -14.54 7.05 -9.83
C TRP A 214 -15.85 7.83 -10.05
N ARG A 215 -16.98 7.11 -10.21
CA ARG A 215 -18.31 7.71 -10.43
C ARG A 215 -18.82 8.54 -9.23
N SER A 216 -18.24 8.36 -8.05
CA SER A 216 -18.55 9.13 -6.84
C SER A 216 -17.30 9.78 -6.27
N LEU A 217 -17.08 11.05 -6.61
CA LEU A 217 -16.07 11.88 -5.96
C LEU A 217 -16.57 12.33 -4.57
N PRO A 218 -15.78 12.18 -3.49
CA PRO A 218 -16.15 12.65 -2.15
C PRO A 218 -16.46 14.16 -2.07
N ARG A 219 -17.32 14.54 -1.13
CA ARG A 219 -17.83 15.93 -0.95
C ARG A 219 -16.73 16.98 -0.71
N TRP A 220 -15.56 16.59 -0.18
CA TRP A 220 -14.40 17.47 0.02
C TRP A 220 -13.67 17.91 -1.27
N ILE A 221 -14.08 17.39 -2.43
CA ILE A 221 -13.65 17.86 -3.75
C ILE A 221 -14.46 19.09 -4.19
N ARG A 222 -15.65 19.32 -3.58
CA ARG A 222 -16.56 20.43 -3.91
C ARG A 222 -16.40 21.68 -3.01
N LEU A 223 -15.29 21.84 -2.30
CA LEU A 223 -15.05 23.08 -1.55
C LEU A 223 -14.69 24.22 -2.52
N PRO A 224 -15.25 25.44 -2.34
CA PRO A 224 -15.03 26.54 -3.26
C PRO A 224 -13.55 26.95 -3.31
N ARG A 225 -13.06 27.25 -4.52
CA ARG A 225 -11.75 27.83 -4.75
C ARG A 225 -11.68 29.14 -3.96
N ARG A 226 -10.85 29.21 -2.91
CA ARG A 226 -10.42 30.51 -2.39
C ARG A 226 -9.55 31.12 -3.48
N THR A 227 -10.10 32.09 -4.21
CA THR A 227 -9.37 32.96 -5.12
C THR A 227 -8.30 33.69 -4.32
N VAL A 228 -7.05 33.30 -4.49
CA VAL A 228 -5.92 34.14 -4.07
C VAL A 228 -5.78 35.22 -5.14
N GLN A 229 -6.16 36.46 -4.82
CA GLN A 229 -5.82 37.62 -5.62
C GLN A 229 -4.32 37.89 -5.46
N CYS A 230 -3.54 37.60 -6.49
CA CYS A 230 -2.16 38.07 -6.58
C CYS A 230 -2.18 39.56 -6.93
N GLN A 231 -1.71 40.42 -6.03
CA GLN A 231 -1.36 41.79 -6.35
C GLN A 231 -0.03 41.80 -7.11
N THR A 232 -0.02 42.34 -8.33
CA THR A 232 1.20 42.66 -9.09
C THR A 232 1.88 43.89 -8.48
N PRO A 233 3.22 43.90 -8.33
CA PRO A 233 3.94 45.11 -7.90
C PRO A 233 3.85 46.21 -8.98
N PRO A 234 3.85 47.49 -8.61
CA PRO A 234 3.71 48.60 -9.56
C PRO A 234 4.92 48.69 -10.49
N ALA A 235 4.66 48.91 -11.77
CA ALA A 235 5.67 49.16 -12.80
C ALA A 235 6.45 50.44 -12.47
N GLY A 236 7.78 50.31 -12.34
CA GLY A 236 8.69 51.45 -12.20
C GLY A 236 8.74 52.28 -13.48
N ASN A 237 8.54 53.59 -13.33
CA ASN A 237 8.61 54.59 -14.38
C ASN A 237 9.97 54.60 -15.10
N SER A 238 9.92 54.51 -16.43
CA SER A 238 10.98 54.95 -17.33
C SER A 238 11.04 56.48 -17.35
N ALA A 239 12.17 57.07 -16.95
CA ALA A 239 12.54 58.44 -17.27
C ALA A 239 13.54 58.44 -18.45
N PRO A 240 13.43 59.35 -19.43
CA PRO A 240 14.40 59.43 -20.52
C PRO A 240 15.53 60.41 -20.15
N CYS A 241 16.78 60.07 -20.44
CA CYS A 241 17.87 61.04 -20.49
C CYS A 241 18.97 60.63 -21.48
N ARG A 242 19.04 61.44 -22.56
CA ARG A 242 20.11 61.74 -23.52
C ARG A 242 20.53 60.66 -24.52
#